data_AF-A0A544YV60-F1
#
_entry.id   AF-A0A544YV60-F1
#
_cell.length_a   1.000
_cell.length_b   1.000
_cell.length_c   1.000
_cell.angle_alpha   90.00
_cell.angle_beta   90.00
_cell.angle_gamma   90.00
#
_symmetry.space_group_name_H-M   'P 1'
#
loop_
_entity.id
_entity.type
_entity.pdbx_description
1 polymer ?
#
loop_
_entity_poly.entity_id
_entity_poly.type
_entity_poly.pdbx_seq_one_letter_code
_entity_poly.pdbx_strand_id
1 'polypeptide(L)' 'MSVDLGIPAVRTQPIAKRRVSRQIMVGSVPVGGDAPVSVQSMTTTLT' A
#
# COMPACT_ATOMS: atom_id res chain seq x y z
N MET A 1 -24.25 23.83 -5.49
CA MET A 1 -23.23 23.55 -6.51
C MET A 1 -22.29 22.50 -5.95
N SER A 2 -22.26 21.31 -6.54
CA SER A 2 -21.24 20.31 -6.26
C SER A 2 -20.06 20.57 -7.19
N VAL A 3 -18.89 20.86 -6.64
CA VAL A 3 -17.65 20.92 -7.40
C VAL A 3 -17.13 19.50 -7.57
N ASP A 4 -16.96 19.06 -8.81
CA ASP A 4 -16.36 17.78 -9.12
C ASP A 4 -14.86 17.90 -8.88
N LEU A 5 -14.36 17.23 -7.83
CA LEU A 5 -12.96 17.34 -7.40
C LEU A 5 -11.99 16.56 -8.30
N GLY A 6 -12.49 15.85 -9.32
CA GLY A 6 -11.69 15.11 -10.28
C GLY A 6 -10.92 13.96 -9.63
N ILE A 7 -11.32 12.72 -9.91
CA ILE A 7 -10.53 11.57 -9.47
C ILE A 7 -9.29 11.49 -10.37
N PRO A 8 -8.05 11.52 -9.81
CA PRO A 8 -6.85 11.38 -10.62
C PRO A 8 -6.87 10.03 -11.34
N ALA A 9 -6.41 10.03 -12.59
CA ALA A 9 -6.37 8.81 -13.40
C ALA A 9 -5.56 7.72 -12.67
N VAL A 10 -6.23 6.62 -12.33
CA VAL A 10 -5.61 5.48 -11.67
C VAL A 10 -4.59 4.86 -12.63
N ARG A 11 -3.32 4.81 -12.22
CA ARG A 11 -2.30 4.07 -12.97
C ARG A 11 -2.61 2.58 -12.87
N THR A 12 -2.96 1.99 -14.00
CA THR A 12 -3.40 0.60 -14.11
C THR A 12 -2.26 -0.41 -14.06
N GLN A 13 -1.00 0.02 -14.24
CA GLN A 13 0.15 -0.87 -14.32
C GLN A 13 1.29 -0.45 -13.37
N PRO A 14 1.94 -1.42 -12.68
CA PRO A 14 3.14 -1.16 -11.92
C PRO A 14 4.27 -0.66 -12.83
N ILE A 15 4.97 0.40 -12.40
CA ILE A 15 6.12 0.99 -13.12
C ILE A 15 7.26 -0.03 -13.31
N ALA A 16 7.39 -0.99 -12.38
CA ALA A 16 8.35 -2.07 -12.43
C ALA A 16 7.86 -3.27 -11.60
N LYS A 17 8.51 -4.43 -11.78
CA LYS A 17 8.28 -5.60 -10.91
C LYS A 17 8.80 -5.33 -9.49
N ARG A 18 8.11 -5.84 -8.48
CA ARG A 18 8.55 -5.78 -7.08
C ARG A 18 9.84 -6.59 -6.91
N ARG A 19 10.80 -6.06 -6.14
CA ARG A 19 12.05 -6.76 -5.81
C ARG A 19 11.74 -8.03 -5.00
N VAL A 20 12.38 -9.14 -5.35
CA VAL A 20 12.34 -10.37 -4.55
C VAL A 20 12.94 -10.11 -3.17
N SER A 21 12.16 -10.39 -2.12
CA SER A 21 12.57 -10.23 -0.73
C SER A 21 12.14 -11.44 0.08
N ARG A 22 12.75 -11.64 1.25
CA ARG A 22 12.28 -12.61 2.23
C ARG A 22 10.86 -12.23 2.72
N GLN A 23 10.00 -13.21 2.94
CA GLN A 23 8.73 -13.00 3.62
C GLN A 23 8.95 -13.01 5.14
N ILE A 24 8.30 -12.09 5.85
CA ILE A 24 8.22 -12.02 7.31
C ILE A 24 6.76 -11.90 7.75
N MET A 25 6.47 -12.20 9.01
CA MET A 25 5.14 -12.03 9.60
C MET A 25 5.13 -10.83 10.56
N VAL A 26 4.18 -9.91 10.39
CA VAL A 26 3.87 -8.82 11.33
C VAL A 26 2.53 -9.12 11.96
N GLY A 27 2.55 -9.74 13.15
CA GLY A 27 1.36 -10.39 13.69
C GLY A 27 0.85 -11.47 12.73
N SER A 28 -0.39 -11.35 12.24
CA SER A 28 -0.96 -12.24 11.24
C SER A 28 -0.74 -11.79 9.79
N VAL A 29 -0.06 -10.67 9.54
CA VAL A 29 0.10 -10.08 8.20
C VAL A 29 1.43 -10.51 7.55
N PRO A 30 1.42 -11.21 6.40
CA PRO A 30 2.64 -11.53 5.66
C PRO A 30 3.17 -10.31 4.89
N VAL A 31 4.46 -10.01 5.02
CA VAL A 31 5.13 -8.88 4.35
C VAL A 31 6.37 -9.36 3.61
N GLY A 32 6.47 -9.02 2.33
CA GLY A 32 7.59 -9.42 1.46
C GLY A 32 7.30 -10.66 0.62
N GLY A 33 8.28 -11.12 -0.16
CA GLY A 33 8.12 -12.29 -1.04
C GLY A 33 6.97 -12.12 -2.03
N ASP A 34 6.13 -13.15 -2.10
CA ASP A 34 4.95 -13.20 -2.97
C ASP A 34 3.69 -12.60 -2.32
N ALA A 35 3.78 -12.14 -1.08
CA ALA A 35 2.65 -11.48 -0.40
C ALA A 35 2.33 -10.12 -1.07
N PRO A 36 1.05 -9.71 -1.12
CA PRO A 36 0.64 -8.38 -1.59
C PRO A 36 1.35 -7.23 -0.84
N VAL A 37 1.34 -6.03 -1.43
CA VAL A 37 1.87 -4.84 -0.75
C VAL A 37 0.91 -4.42 0.36
N SER A 38 1.37 -4.51 1.61
CA SER A 38 0.62 -4.06 2.79
C SER A 38 0.54 -2.53 2.86
N VAL A 39 -0.61 -2.01 3.28
CA VAL A 39 -0.78 -0.59 3.62
C VAL A 39 -0.51 -0.40 5.12
N GLN A 40 0.20 0.67 5.47
CA GLN A 40 0.49 1.04 6.86
C GLN A 40 0.19 2.52 7.07
N SER A 41 -0.17 2.89 8.30
CA SER A 41 -0.30 4.27 8.76
C SER A 41 0.27 4.42 10.18
N MET A 42 0.32 5.66 10.67
CA MET A 42 0.78 6.01 12.01
C MET A 42 -0.18 7.06 12.60
N THR A 43 -0.51 6.91 13.89
CA THR A 43 -1.39 7.84 14.61
C THR A 43 -0.66 9.13 14.96
N THR A 44 -1.37 10.26 14.95
CA THR A 44 -0.81 11.60 15.28
C THR A 44 -1.19 12.10 16.68
N THR A 45 -2.02 11.36 17.42
CA THR A 45 -2.45 11.69 18.79
C THR A 45 -1.50 11.10 19.84
N LEU A 46 -1.54 11.65 21.06
CA LEU A 46 -0.89 11.01 22.22
C LEU A 46 -1.47 9.61 22.42
N THR A 47 -0.60 8.71 22.85
CA THR A 47 -0.96 7.32 23.19
C THR A 47 -1.63 7.26 24.54
#